data_AF-A0A016SSM7-F1
#
_entry.id   AF-A0A016SSM7-F1
#
_cell.length_a   1.000
_cell.length_b   1.000
_cell.length_c   1.000
_cell.angle_alpha   90.00
_cell.angle_beta   90.00
_cell.angle_gamma   90.00
#
_symmetry.space_group_name_H-M   'P 1'
#
loop_
_entity.id
_entity.type
_entity.pdbx_description
1 polymer ?
#
loop_
_entity_poly.entity_id
_entity_poly.type
_entity_poly.pdbx_seq_one_letter_code
_entity_poly.pdbx_strand_id
1 'polypeptide(L)'
;MALSIGHLCRFSDFLIQCCTTCFSGGVKAAVLELEQLLRLGRVKSLTRTLHLLLFTAMKHRDTSEISQVDAIVTATAPASLDRLKGFVLLELGRRTEFVESLQGDRLEAGYLRFMVDLAAKLRAVVVLESLLDLSNLLQFRRQEKASVYDELVKIYGKLEKAEDLEKILDLVLQEKDNEHFRATLARLAHFYR
;
A
#
# COMPACT_ATOMS: atom_id res chain seq x y z
N MET A 1 10.96 -30.54 -33.30
CA MET A 1 9.89 -30.77 -32.31
C MET A 1 10.48 -30.60 -30.92
N ALA A 2 9.72 -30.02 -30.01
CA ALA A 2 10.04 -29.71 -28.61
C ALA A 2 10.90 -28.46 -28.34
N LEU A 3 10.23 -27.34 -28.03
CA LEU A 3 10.59 -26.48 -26.91
C LEU A 3 9.30 -26.13 -26.16
N SER A 4 8.94 -27.05 -25.26
CA SER A 4 8.07 -26.78 -24.12
C SER A 4 8.93 -26.10 -23.06
N ILE A 5 8.68 -24.81 -22.77
CA ILE A 5 8.90 -24.23 -21.43
C ILE A 5 7.78 -23.21 -21.19
N GLY A 6 6.61 -23.73 -20.84
CA GLY A 6 5.59 -22.96 -20.13
C GLY A 6 6.03 -22.73 -18.69
N HIS A 7 7.03 -21.88 -18.48
CA HIS A 7 7.31 -21.37 -17.14
C HIS A 7 6.23 -20.34 -16.79
N LEU A 8 5.27 -20.78 -16.00
CA LEU A 8 4.45 -19.92 -15.16
C LEU A 8 5.40 -19.08 -14.28
N CYS A 9 5.75 -17.86 -14.71
CA CYS A 9 6.46 -16.91 -13.85
C CYS A 9 5.66 -16.76 -12.56
N ARG A 10 6.27 -17.08 -11.41
CA ARG A 10 5.63 -16.81 -10.13
C ARG A 10 5.62 -15.30 -9.93
N PHE A 11 4.58 -14.81 -9.27
CA PHE A 11 4.39 -13.38 -9.00
C PHE A 11 5.59 -12.74 -8.25
N SER A 12 6.33 -13.53 -7.47
CA SER A 12 7.61 -13.14 -6.85
C SER A 12 8.66 -12.73 -7.87
N ASP A 13 8.77 -13.49 -8.96
CA ASP A 13 9.81 -13.34 -9.97
C ASP A 13 9.56 -12.08 -10.80
N PHE A 14 8.29 -11.74 -11.02
CA PHE A 14 7.87 -10.51 -11.68
C PHE A 14 8.21 -9.24 -10.90
N LEU A 15 7.97 -9.24 -9.58
CA LEU A 15 8.36 -8.12 -8.73
C LEU A 15 9.87 -7.96 -8.66
N ILE A 16 10.61 -9.07 -8.54
CA ILE A 16 12.07 -9.05 -8.54
C ILE A 16 12.58 -8.49 -9.88
N GLN A 17 12.03 -8.92 -11.00
CA GLN A 17 12.47 -8.47 -12.32
C GLN A 17 12.17 -6.98 -12.55
N CYS A 18 10.94 -6.51 -12.32
CA CYS A 18 10.63 -5.08 -12.41
C CYS A 18 11.42 -4.23 -11.40
N CYS A 19 11.65 -4.71 -10.17
CA CYS A 19 12.55 -4.04 -9.22
C CYS A 19 13.94 -3.89 -9.82
N THR A 20 14.52 -4.99 -10.33
CA THR A 20 15.89 -5.00 -10.87
C THR A 20 16.02 -4.05 -12.06
N THR A 21 15.03 -4.04 -12.96
CA THR A 21 14.99 -3.12 -14.10
C THR A 21 14.78 -1.67 -13.68
N CYS A 22 13.94 -1.40 -12.68
CA CYS A 22 13.78 -0.04 -12.13
C CYS A 22 15.10 0.48 -11.52
N PHE A 23 15.82 -0.37 -10.77
CA PHE A 23 17.07 0.00 -10.12
C PHE A 23 18.26 0.13 -11.08
N SER A 24 18.25 -0.55 -12.23
CA SER A 24 19.37 -0.55 -13.19
C SER A 24 19.11 0.29 -14.45
N GLY A 25 17.86 0.46 -14.87
CA GLY A 25 17.46 1.11 -16.11
C GLY A 25 16.40 2.22 -15.98
N GLY A 26 15.95 2.52 -14.76
CA GLY A 26 14.96 3.56 -14.47
C GLY A 26 13.51 3.16 -14.80
N VAL A 27 12.56 4.08 -14.53
CA VAL A 27 11.12 3.82 -14.66
C VAL A 27 10.75 3.52 -16.11
N LYS A 28 11.33 4.23 -17.08
CA LYS A 28 11.07 4.03 -18.51
C LYS A 28 11.38 2.60 -18.99
N ALA A 29 12.50 2.02 -18.56
CA ALA A 29 12.85 0.66 -18.93
C ALA A 29 11.88 -0.36 -18.32
N ALA A 30 11.52 -0.17 -17.06
CA ALA A 30 10.57 -1.04 -16.35
C ALA A 30 9.15 -0.94 -16.94
N VAL A 31 8.75 0.24 -17.41
CA VAL A 31 7.49 0.47 -18.15
C VAL A 31 7.45 -0.33 -19.44
N LEU A 32 8.50 -0.26 -20.27
CA LEU A 32 8.56 -1.00 -21.54
C LEU A 32 8.47 -2.51 -21.34
N GLU A 33 9.15 -3.02 -20.31
CA GLU A 33 9.08 -4.44 -19.95
C GLU A 33 7.69 -4.85 -19.48
N LEU A 34 7.03 -4.02 -18.65
CA LEU A 34 5.66 -4.24 -18.21
C LEU A 34 4.69 -4.30 -19.42
N GLU A 35 4.82 -3.40 -20.38
CA GLU A 35 4.00 -3.41 -21.60
C GLU A 35 4.18 -4.70 -22.42
N GLN A 36 5.42 -5.20 -22.55
CA GLN A 36 5.67 -6.47 -23.22
C GLN A 36 5.00 -7.63 -22.50
N LEU A 37 5.06 -7.66 -21.16
CA LEU A 37 4.48 -8.73 -20.35
C LEU A 37 2.94 -8.70 -20.35
N LEU A 38 2.34 -7.50 -20.40
CA LEU A 38 0.91 -7.31 -20.60
C LEU A 38 0.43 -7.90 -21.93
N ARG A 39 1.17 -7.65 -23.03
CA ARG A 39 0.86 -8.23 -24.35
C ARG A 39 0.90 -9.76 -24.36
N LEU A 40 1.72 -10.37 -23.50
CA LEU A 40 1.83 -11.82 -23.38
C LEU A 40 0.74 -12.44 -22.48
N GLY A 41 -0.14 -11.65 -21.87
CA GLY A 41 -1.23 -12.14 -21.00
C GLY A 41 -0.76 -12.77 -19.68
N ARG A 42 0.48 -12.47 -19.24
CA ARG A 42 1.17 -13.22 -18.17
C ARG A 42 0.98 -12.69 -16.75
N VAL A 43 -0.02 -11.85 -16.47
CA VAL A 43 -0.08 -11.14 -15.18
C VAL A 43 -1.43 -11.27 -14.46
N LYS A 44 -1.42 -11.94 -13.30
CA LYS A 44 -2.61 -12.16 -12.45
C LYS A 44 -2.95 -10.99 -11.53
N SER A 45 -1.96 -10.18 -11.15
CA SER A 45 -2.14 -8.96 -10.36
C SER A 45 -0.99 -8.01 -10.69
N LEU A 46 -1.27 -6.71 -10.74
CA LEU A 46 -0.27 -5.69 -11.10
C LEU A 46 -0.08 -4.63 -10.02
N THR A 47 -0.92 -4.65 -8.98
CA THR A 47 -1.01 -3.58 -7.98
C THR A 47 0.34 -3.24 -7.35
N ARG A 48 1.15 -4.25 -7.00
CA ARG A 48 2.47 -4.04 -6.37
C ARG A 48 3.50 -3.48 -7.36
N THR A 49 3.45 -3.89 -8.62
CA THR A 49 4.36 -3.37 -9.66
C THR A 49 4.00 -1.95 -10.04
N LEU A 50 2.70 -1.67 -10.23
CA LEU A 50 2.20 -0.32 -10.48
C LEU A 50 2.51 0.62 -9.31
N HIS A 51 2.33 0.14 -8.08
CA HIS A 51 2.75 0.84 -6.87
C HIS A 51 4.25 1.18 -6.91
N LEU A 52 5.13 0.22 -7.20
CA LEU A 52 6.57 0.45 -7.22
C LEU A 52 6.99 1.46 -8.30
N LEU A 53 6.42 1.34 -9.50
CA LEU A 53 6.69 2.27 -10.60
C LEU A 53 6.25 3.69 -10.22
N LEU A 54 5.04 3.82 -9.66
CA LEU A 54 4.49 5.10 -9.26
C LEU A 54 5.27 5.71 -8.09
N PHE A 55 5.65 4.89 -7.10
CA PHE A 55 6.50 5.30 -5.99
C PHE A 55 7.82 5.85 -6.49
N THR A 56 8.49 5.15 -7.42
CA THR A 56 9.78 5.57 -7.98
C THR A 56 9.64 6.88 -8.73
N ALA A 57 8.67 6.99 -9.64
CA ALA A 57 8.42 8.20 -10.42
C ALA A 57 8.09 9.41 -9.52
N MET A 58 7.21 9.21 -8.53
CA MET A 58 6.80 10.28 -7.59
C MET A 58 7.90 10.67 -6.60
N LYS A 59 8.78 9.73 -6.21
CA LYS A 59 9.94 10.00 -5.35
C LYS A 59 10.95 10.90 -6.06
N HIS A 60 11.19 10.68 -7.35
CA HIS A 60 12.09 11.51 -8.16
C HIS A 60 11.43 12.80 -8.69
N ARG A 61 10.11 12.95 -8.52
CA ARG A 61 9.31 14.09 -9.02
C ARG A 61 9.47 14.31 -10.54
N ASP A 62 9.78 13.26 -11.29
CA ASP A 62 9.84 13.34 -12.76
C ASP A 62 8.41 13.28 -13.32
N THR A 63 7.93 14.41 -13.84
CA THR A 63 6.56 14.54 -14.36
C THR A 63 6.33 13.71 -15.62
N SER A 64 7.37 13.45 -16.42
CA SER A 64 7.28 12.59 -17.60
C SER A 64 7.09 11.13 -17.18
N GLU A 65 7.88 10.67 -16.22
CA GLU A 65 7.75 9.31 -15.68
C GLU A 65 6.41 9.11 -14.98
N ILE A 66 5.96 10.08 -14.18
CA ILE A 66 4.64 10.02 -13.53
C ILE A 66 3.53 9.90 -14.58
N SER A 67 3.57 10.71 -15.63
CA SER A 67 2.55 10.68 -16.70
C SER A 67 2.55 9.37 -17.47
N GLN A 68 3.73 8.77 -17.69
CA GLN A 68 3.84 7.46 -18.33
C GLN A 68 3.24 6.35 -17.45
N VAL A 69 3.57 6.33 -16.16
CA VAL A 69 3.03 5.34 -15.22
C VAL A 69 1.52 5.51 -15.08
N ASP A 70 1.02 6.75 -14.99
CA ASP A 70 -0.41 7.06 -14.93
C ASP A 70 -1.18 6.49 -16.13
N ALA A 71 -0.63 6.62 -17.34
CA ALA A 71 -1.25 6.08 -18.55
C ALA A 71 -1.40 4.55 -18.47
N ILE A 72 -0.39 3.85 -17.96
CA ILE A 72 -0.42 2.39 -17.82
C ILE A 72 -1.40 1.95 -16.74
N VAL A 73 -1.40 2.64 -15.59
CA VAL A 73 -2.36 2.34 -14.52
C VAL A 73 -3.78 2.60 -15.01
N THR A 74 -4.01 3.68 -15.76
CA THR A 74 -5.32 3.98 -16.35
C THR A 74 -5.77 2.91 -17.33
N ALA A 75 -4.85 2.41 -18.17
CA ALA A 75 -5.15 1.35 -19.14
C ALA A 75 -5.43 -0.01 -18.49
N THR A 76 -4.84 -0.29 -17.33
CA THR A 76 -4.88 -1.62 -16.70
C THR A 76 -5.84 -1.72 -15.50
N ALA A 77 -5.95 -0.66 -14.71
CA ALA A 77 -6.70 -0.61 -13.46
C ALA A 77 -7.16 0.84 -13.15
N PRO A 78 -8.02 1.44 -13.98
CA PRO A 78 -8.37 2.86 -13.88
C PRO A 78 -8.94 3.24 -12.50
N ALA A 79 -9.79 2.38 -11.92
CA ALA A 79 -10.37 2.60 -10.60
C ALA A 79 -9.36 2.54 -9.43
N SER A 80 -8.10 2.17 -9.69
CA SER A 80 -7.03 2.08 -8.68
C SER A 80 -6.03 3.23 -8.76
N LEU A 81 -6.06 4.08 -9.78
CA LEU A 81 -5.05 5.12 -9.99
C LEU A 81 -4.98 6.08 -8.79
N ASP A 82 -6.11 6.70 -8.46
CA ASP A 82 -6.15 7.65 -7.35
C ASP A 82 -5.76 6.98 -6.03
N ARG A 83 -6.20 5.73 -5.83
CA ARG A 83 -5.89 4.94 -4.64
C ARG A 83 -4.40 4.62 -4.50
N LEU A 84 -3.73 4.30 -5.61
CA LEU A 84 -2.29 4.08 -5.66
C LEU A 84 -1.53 5.39 -5.42
N LYS A 85 -1.96 6.50 -6.03
CA LYS A 85 -1.37 7.82 -5.80
C LYS A 85 -1.46 8.23 -4.34
N GLY A 86 -2.65 8.13 -3.73
CA GLY A 86 -2.83 8.45 -2.32
C GLY A 86 -1.97 7.57 -1.41
N PHE A 87 -1.87 6.27 -1.71
CA PHE A 87 -0.97 5.37 -0.99
C PHE A 87 0.48 5.84 -1.05
N VAL A 88 0.98 6.15 -2.26
CA VAL A 88 2.36 6.61 -2.49
C VAL A 88 2.62 7.96 -1.81
N LEU A 89 1.64 8.88 -1.82
CA LEU A 89 1.76 10.16 -1.11
C LEU A 89 1.96 9.95 0.40
N LEU A 90 1.16 9.06 1.01
CA LEU A 90 1.31 8.71 2.42
C LEU A 90 2.65 8.02 2.70
N GLU A 91 3.08 7.11 1.83
CA GLU A 91 4.36 6.40 1.97
C GLU A 91 5.56 7.33 1.86
N LEU A 92 5.47 8.39 1.04
CA LEU A 92 6.47 9.46 0.93
C LEU A 92 6.36 10.52 2.03
N GLY A 93 5.44 10.38 3.00
CA GLY A 93 5.21 11.36 4.06
C GLY A 93 4.51 12.65 3.61
N ARG A 94 3.99 12.69 2.37
CA ARG A 94 3.32 13.85 1.75
C ARG A 94 1.84 13.90 2.14
N ARG A 95 1.56 13.94 3.45
CA ARG A 95 0.21 13.85 4.03
C ARG A 95 -0.71 14.98 3.57
N THR A 96 -0.21 16.21 3.49
CA THR A 96 -0.98 17.38 3.04
C THR A 96 -1.48 17.19 1.62
N GLU A 97 -0.59 16.80 0.70
CA GLU A 97 -0.95 16.56 -0.70
C GLU A 97 -1.94 15.41 -0.85
N PHE A 98 -1.84 14.39 0.00
CA PHE A 98 -2.85 13.33 0.05
C PHE A 98 -4.22 13.87 0.43
N VAL A 99 -4.32 14.66 1.50
CA VAL A 99 -5.59 15.26 1.94
C VAL A 99 -6.16 16.19 0.86
N GLU A 100 -5.32 17.02 0.25
CA GLU A 100 -5.73 17.92 -0.85
C GLU A 100 -6.25 17.13 -2.06
N SER A 101 -5.66 15.97 -2.37
CA SER A 101 -6.12 15.11 -3.46
C SER A 101 -7.53 14.53 -3.24
N LEU A 102 -7.98 14.46 -1.98
CA LEU A 102 -9.33 14.04 -1.61
C LEU A 102 -10.34 15.19 -1.62
N GLN A 103 -9.90 16.43 -1.89
CA GLN A 103 -10.73 17.63 -1.94
C GLN A 103 -11.56 17.87 -0.66
N GLY A 104 -11.07 17.41 0.49
CA GLY A 104 -11.74 17.56 1.79
C GLY A 104 -12.89 16.57 2.04
N ASP A 105 -13.12 15.62 1.13
CA ASP A 105 -14.12 14.59 1.31
C ASP A 105 -13.71 13.53 2.34
N ARG A 106 -14.71 12.91 2.96
CA ARG A 106 -14.51 11.70 3.75
C ARG A 106 -13.87 10.62 2.87
N LEU A 107 -12.88 9.92 3.41
CA LEU A 107 -12.29 8.78 2.70
C LEU A 107 -13.32 7.67 2.53
N GLU A 108 -13.60 7.29 1.29
CA GLU A 108 -14.52 6.20 0.96
C GLU A 108 -14.04 4.88 1.60
N ALA A 109 -14.96 4.08 2.17
CA ALA A 109 -14.61 2.81 2.82
C ALA A 109 -13.87 1.84 1.89
N GLY A 110 -14.22 1.82 0.60
CA GLY A 110 -13.52 1.01 -0.40
C GLY A 110 -12.08 1.47 -0.65
N TYR A 111 -11.85 2.79 -0.58
CA TYR A 111 -10.53 3.39 -0.66
C TYR A 111 -9.70 3.02 0.57
N LEU A 112 -10.24 3.24 1.78
CA LEU A 112 -9.55 2.87 3.02
C LEU A 112 -9.14 1.40 3.04
N ARG A 113 -10.07 0.49 2.70
CA ARG A 113 -9.79 -0.95 2.62
C ARG A 113 -8.64 -1.24 1.66
N PHE A 114 -8.62 -0.61 0.49
CA PHE A 114 -7.51 -0.76 -0.46
C PHE A 114 -6.18 -0.35 0.16
N MET A 115 -6.12 0.79 0.85
CA MET A 115 -4.90 1.27 1.49
C MET A 115 -4.42 0.33 2.59
N VAL A 116 -5.33 -0.13 3.46
CA VAL A 116 -5.00 -1.06 4.56
C VAL A 116 -4.52 -2.40 4.01
N ASP A 117 -5.21 -2.97 3.02
CA ASP A 117 -4.83 -4.25 2.38
C ASP A 117 -3.47 -4.17 1.70
N LEU A 118 -3.18 -3.06 0.99
CA LEU A 118 -1.91 -2.87 0.33
C LEU A 118 -0.78 -2.63 1.34
N ALA A 119 -1.02 -1.84 2.39
CA ALA A 119 -0.05 -1.58 3.44
C ALA A 119 0.30 -2.87 4.19
N ALA A 120 -0.68 -3.72 4.49
CA ALA A 120 -0.45 -5.03 5.09
C ALA A 120 0.43 -5.93 4.21
N LYS A 121 0.18 -5.97 2.89
CA LYS A 121 0.96 -6.75 1.93
C LYS A 121 2.40 -6.26 1.79
N LEU A 122 2.60 -4.94 1.85
CA LEU A 122 3.91 -4.29 1.71
C LEU A 122 4.63 -4.10 3.05
N ARG A 123 3.94 -4.34 4.18
CA ARG A 123 4.38 -3.95 5.52
C ARG A 123 4.71 -2.46 5.63
N ALA A 124 3.93 -1.62 4.93
CA ALA A 124 4.11 -0.18 4.89
C ALA A 124 3.52 0.49 6.15
N VAL A 125 4.24 0.35 7.26
CA VAL A 125 3.84 0.86 8.58
C VAL A 125 3.54 2.37 8.55
N VAL A 126 4.41 3.15 7.89
CA VAL A 126 4.26 4.60 7.74
C VAL A 126 2.90 5.02 7.15
N VAL A 127 2.34 4.21 6.25
CA VAL A 127 1.03 4.47 5.65
C VAL A 127 -0.08 4.25 6.68
N LEU A 128 -0.03 3.13 7.41
CA LEU A 128 -1.02 2.81 8.44
C LEU A 128 -1.01 3.83 9.58
N GLU A 129 0.17 4.25 10.04
CA GLU A 129 0.32 5.30 11.05
C GLU A 129 -0.23 6.64 10.55
N SER A 130 0.11 7.02 9.31
CA SER A 130 -0.42 8.24 8.71
C SER A 130 -1.96 8.22 8.58
N LEU A 131 -2.57 7.06 8.34
CA LEU A 131 -4.02 6.92 8.32
C LEU A 131 -4.65 7.12 9.70
N LEU A 132 -4.00 6.66 10.77
CA LEU A 132 -4.45 6.91 12.14
C LEU A 132 -4.30 8.39 12.51
N ASP A 133 -3.16 9.01 12.19
CA ASP A 133 -2.90 10.42 12.43
C ASP A 133 -3.94 11.31 11.74
N LEU A 134 -4.34 10.93 10.53
CA LEU A 134 -5.34 11.64 9.74
C LEU A 134 -6.78 11.19 10.02
N SER A 135 -7.01 10.21 10.90
CA SER A 135 -8.30 9.52 11.05
C SER A 135 -9.46 10.45 11.40
N ASN A 136 -9.22 11.50 12.19
CA ASN A 136 -10.23 12.51 12.52
C ASN A 136 -10.59 13.37 11.29
N LEU A 137 -9.58 13.79 10.52
CA LEU A 137 -9.75 14.60 9.31
C LEU A 137 -10.47 13.80 8.21
N LEU A 138 -10.12 12.53 8.08
CA LEU A 138 -10.72 11.61 7.11
C LEU A 138 -12.05 11.01 7.59
N GLN A 139 -12.52 11.42 8.77
CA GLN A 139 -13.79 11.02 9.39
C GLN A 139 -13.95 9.49 9.55
N PHE A 140 -12.91 8.82 10.03
CA PHE A 140 -12.94 7.38 10.27
C PHE A 140 -13.90 7.02 11.39
N ARG A 141 -14.68 5.97 11.15
CA ARG A 141 -15.46 5.27 12.16
C ARG A 141 -14.53 4.46 13.06
N ARG A 142 -14.99 4.13 14.27
CA ARG A 142 -14.24 3.29 15.21
C ARG A 142 -13.81 1.94 14.61
N GLN A 143 -14.72 1.28 13.89
CA GLN A 143 -14.42 0.03 13.20
C GLN A 143 -13.35 0.17 12.11
N GLU A 144 -13.32 1.32 11.42
CA GLU A 144 -12.32 1.63 10.40
C GLU A 144 -10.95 1.82 11.07
N LYS A 145 -10.86 2.59 12.16
CA LYS A 145 -9.64 2.70 12.97
C LYS A 145 -9.17 1.35 13.52
N ALA A 146 -10.08 0.54 14.05
CA ALA A 146 -9.77 -0.78 14.58
C ALA A 146 -9.11 -1.67 13.53
N SER A 147 -9.56 -1.60 12.26
CA SER A 147 -8.93 -2.36 11.17
C SER A 147 -7.50 -1.92 10.87
N VAL A 148 -7.20 -0.63 11.00
CA VAL A 148 -5.84 -0.09 10.83
C VAL A 148 -4.93 -0.54 11.99
N TYR A 149 -5.39 -0.41 13.24
CA TYR A 149 -4.67 -0.91 14.41
C TYR A 149 -4.39 -2.41 14.32
N ASP A 150 -5.37 -3.19 13.88
CA ASP A 150 -5.26 -4.63 13.72
C ASP A 150 -4.10 -5.05 12.81
N GLU A 151 -3.88 -4.32 11.71
CA GLU A 151 -2.77 -4.57 10.80
C GLU A 151 -1.43 -4.09 11.38
N LEU A 152 -1.40 -2.96 12.07
CA LEU A 152 -0.19 -2.50 12.78
C LEU A 152 0.28 -3.52 13.82
N VAL A 153 -0.64 -4.04 14.65
CA VAL A 153 -0.34 -5.07 15.65
C VAL A 153 0.22 -6.34 14.99
N LYS A 154 -0.35 -6.77 13.85
CA LYS A 154 0.18 -7.93 13.11
C LYS A 154 1.58 -7.68 12.58
N ILE A 155 1.87 -6.48 12.07
CA ILE A 155 3.17 -6.15 11.50
C ILE A 155 4.21 -6.04 12.63
N TYR A 156 3.94 -5.22 13.65
CA TYR A 156 4.87 -5.01 14.75
C TYR A 156 5.12 -6.26 15.58
N GLY A 157 4.10 -7.08 15.82
CA GLY A 157 4.27 -8.37 16.49
C GLY A 157 5.16 -9.34 15.71
N LYS A 158 5.05 -9.39 14.38
CA LYS A 158 5.94 -10.20 13.54
C LYS A 158 7.36 -9.65 13.42
N LEU A 159 7.56 -8.36 13.71
CA LEU A 159 8.85 -7.69 13.73
C LEU A 159 9.47 -7.63 15.14
N GLU A 160 8.79 -8.21 16.14
CA GLU A 160 9.20 -8.21 17.55
C GLU A 160 9.47 -6.79 18.10
N LYS A 161 8.67 -5.82 17.64
CA LYS A 161 8.77 -4.40 18.04
C LYS A 161 7.93 -4.12 19.28
N ALA A 162 8.42 -4.54 20.45
CA ALA A 162 7.69 -4.43 21.71
C ALA A 162 7.30 -2.97 22.07
N GLU A 163 8.22 -2.03 21.91
CA GLU A 163 7.96 -0.60 22.18
C GLU A 163 6.84 -0.03 21.28
N ASP A 164 6.80 -0.45 20.02
CA ASP A 164 5.77 0.01 19.10
C ASP A 164 4.42 -0.65 19.39
N LEU A 165 4.39 -1.92 19.82
CA LEU A 165 3.17 -2.56 20.32
C LEU A 165 2.62 -1.86 21.57
N GLU A 166 3.49 -1.37 22.46
CA GLU A 166 3.09 -0.66 23.68
C GLU A 166 2.46 0.69 23.33
N LYS A 167 3.05 1.44 22.40
CA LYS A 167 2.44 2.67 21.87
C LYS A 167 1.06 2.41 21.27
N ILE A 168 0.90 1.33 20.51
CA ILE A 168 -0.41 0.97 19.94
C ILE A 168 -1.41 0.61 21.05
N LEU A 169 -0.99 -0.10 22.09
CA LEU A 169 -1.84 -0.38 23.25
C LEU A 169 -2.33 0.92 23.90
N ASP A 170 -1.43 1.85 24.18
CA ASP A 170 -1.77 3.15 24.77
C ASP A 170 -2.78 3.93 23.92
N LEU A 171 -2.56 3.97 22.60
CA LEU A 171 -3.48 4.63 21.67
C LEU A 171 -4.87 3.98 21.65
N VAL A 172 -4.94 2.65 21.64
CA VAL A 172 -6.21 1.91 21.67
C VAL A 172 -6.95 2.15 23.00
N LEU A 173 -6.24 2.20 24.12
CA LEU A 173 -6.84 2.46 25.44
C LEU A 173 -7.37 3.89 25.58
N GLN A 174 -6.87 4.84 24.78
CA GLN A 174 -7.37 6.22 24.72
C GLN A 174 -8.63 6.38 23.86
N GLU A 175 -8.96 5.41 23.00
CA GLU A 175 -10.17 5.48 22.17
C GLU A 175 -11.43 5.32 23.03
N LYS A 176 -12.45 6.13 22.72
CA LYS A 176 -13.75 6.02 23.40
C LYS A 176 -14.52 4.83 22.84
N ASP A 177 -14.97 3.95 23.72
CA ASP A 177 -15.76 2.73 23.46
C ASP A 177 -14.92 1.50 23.07
N ASN A 178 -14.69 0.63 24.06
CA ASN A 178 -13.78 -0.51 23.98
C ASN A 178 -14.33 -1.70 23.15
N GLU A 179 -15.63 -1.74 22.85
CA GLU A 179 -16.23 -2.92 22.21
C GLU A 179 -15.65 -3.17 20.81
N HIS A 180 -15.44 -2.11 20.04
CA HIS A 180 -14.88 -2.19 18.68
C HIS A 180 -13.39 -2.58 18.65
N PHE A 181 -12.67 -2.40 19.77
CA PHE A 181 -11.23 -2.68 19.87
C PHE A 181 -10.91 -3.97 20.62
N ARG A 182 -11.94 -4.71 21.09
CA ARG A 182 -11.75 -5.95 21.85
C ARG A 182 -10.91 -6.99 21.10
N ALA A 183 -11.11 -7.11 19.78
CA ALA A 183 -10.32 -8.01 18.94
C ALA A 183 -8.86 -7.56 18.84
N THR A 184 -8.62 -6.26 18.69
CA THR A 184 -7.29 -5.65 18.67
C THR A 184 -6.55 -5.89 19.98
N LEU A 185 -7.20 -5.65 21.12
CA LEU A 185 -6.66 -5.89 22.45
C LEU A 185 -6.33 -7.37 22.69
N ALA A 186 -7.22 -8.28 22.28
CA ALA A 186 -6.97 -9.71 22.38
C ALA A 186 -5.75 -10.14 21.55
N ARG A 187 -5.53 -9.50 20.38
CA ARG A 187 -4.35 -9.76 19.54
C ARG A 187 -3.08 -9.17 20.16
N LEU A 188 -3.13 -7.97 20.73
CA LEU A 188 -2.01 -7.39 21.48
C LEU A 188 -1.58 -8.33 22.61
N ALA A 189 -2.54 -8.82 23.40
CA ALA A 189 -2.28 -9.75 24.50
C ALA A 189 -1.60 -11.06 24.07
N HIS A 190 -1.74 -11.48 22.80
CA HIS A 190 -1.03 -12.66 22.29
C HIS A 190 0.49 -12.45 22.21
N PHE A 191 0.96 -11.22 21.96
CA PHE A 191 2.38 -10.91 21.81
C PHE A 191 3.09 -10.61 23.14
N TYR A 192 2.36 -10.41 24.23
CA TYR A 192 2.90 -10.18 25.58
C TYR A 192 2.86 -11.43 26.48
N ARG A 193 2.49 -12.59 25.93
CA ARG A 193 2.56 -13.89 26.62
C ARG A 193 3.90 -14.55 26.39
#